data_AF-A0A101XL25-F1
#
_entry.id   AF-A0A101XL25-F1
#
_cell.length_a   1.000
_cell.length_b   1.000
_cell.length_c   1.000
_cell.angle_alpha   90.00
_cell.angle_beta   90.00
_cell.angle_gamma   90.00
#
_symmetry.space_group_name_H-M   'P 1'
#
loop_
_entity.id
_entity.type
_entity.pdbx_description
1 polymer ?
#
loop_
_entity_poly.entity_id
_entity_poly.type
_entity_poly.pdbx_seq_one_letter_code
_entity_poly.pdbx_strand_id
1 'polypeptide(L)'
;MMPILLGIDGLGYGGFMECETPTFLSLVNSMERGVVENHAPQLENTAWSTILMVSGPDPSSSALMKLTKAIAVNVPITDPTYGIYSIHLNESTTPEDEVNQVINAVINASRERPVIASITAIERFLHKKPSMKCDIYSIIDGGIRRLLSSSDLGHIIIFSPFGEPQSEKEGDHYDYGVYLSTMPRPRHHDTVKLDEIGSLFLDMVEQANAYQ
;
A
#
# COMPACT_ATOMS: atom_id res chain seq x y z
N MET A 1 9.78 13.86 -7.62
CA MET A 1 9.14 12.56 -7.93
C MET A 1 7.65 12.79 -8.11
N MET A 2 7.04 12.00 -8.98
CA MET A 2 5.60 11.95 -9.20
C MET A 2 4.90 11.26 -8.03
N PRO A 3 3.58 11.43 -7.88
CA PRO A 3 2.82 10.84 -6.78
C PRO A 3 2.93 9.32 -6.66
N ILE A 4 2.88 8.83 -5.42
CA ILE A 4 2.98 7.41 -5.08
C ILE A 4 1.75 6.97 -4.29
N LEU A 5 1.13 5.88 -4.72
CA LEU A 5 0.15 5.10 -3.97
C LEU A 5 0.81 3.78 -3.55
N LEU A 6 1.08 3.62 -2.26
CA LEU A 6 1.73 2.43 -1.70
C LEU A 6 0.78 1.72 -0.74
N GLY A 7 0.28 0.56 -1.16
CA GLY A 7 -0.42 -0.35 -0.27
C GLY A 7 0.56 -1.26 0.47
N ILE A 8 0.27 -1.56 1.73
CA ILE A 8 1.00 -2.53 2.53
C ILE A 8 -0.04 -3.43 3.15
N ASP A 9 -0.30 -4.58 2.53
CA ASP A 9 -1.46 -5.41 2.82
C ASP A 9 -1.33 -6.06 4.20
N GLY A 10 -2.31 -5.80 5.06
CA GLY A 10 -2.34 -6.24 6.45
C GLY A 10 -1.64 -5.32 7.46
N LEU A 11 -1.20 -4.12 7.06
CA LEU A 11 -0.60 -3.16 7.98
C LEU A 11 -1.64 -2.60 8.96
N GLY A 12 -1.31 -2.62 10.26
CA GLY A 12 -2.16 -2.10 11.33
C GLY A 12 -1.45 -1.11 12.25
N TYR A 13 -2.20 -0.12 12.77
CA TYR A 13 -1.67 0.83 13.76
C TYR A 13 -1.16 0.16 15.05
N GLY A 14 -1.81 -0.93 15.48
CA GLY A 14 -1.36 -1.72 16.63
C GLY A 14 0.05 -2.29 16.42
N GLY A 15 0.34 -2.79 15.22
CA GLY A 15 1.66 -3.32 14.87
C GLY A 15 2.77 -2.27 14.94
N PHE A 16 2.49 -1.00 14.61
CA PHE A 16 3.48 0.08 14.74
C PHE A 16 3.95 0.28 16.17
N MET A 17 2.99 0.23 17.11
CA MET A 17 3.25 0.44 18.52
C MET A 17 3.92 -0.78 19.15
N GLU A 18 3.40 -1.97 18.87
CA GLU A 18 3.93 -3.22 19.44
C GLU A 18 5.35 -3.52 18.98
N CYS A 19 5.67 -3.23 17.71
CA CYS A 19 6.97 -3.52 17.12
C CYS A 19 7.92 -2.31 17.06
N GLU A 20 7.56 -1.21 17.74
CA GLU A 20 8.38 0.00 17.86
C GLU A 20 8.93 0.52 16.52
N THR A 21 8.05 0.78 15.54
CA THR A 21 8.48 1.22 14.20
C THR A 21 8.66 2.74 14.11
N PRO A 22 9.89 3.28 14.26
CA PRO A 22 10.09 4.71 14.50
C PRO A 22 9.68 5.58 13.30
N THR A 23 9.82 5.07 12.07
CA THR A 23 9.47 5.83 10.87
C THR A 23 7.96 5.96 10.76
N PHE A 24 7.21 4.87 10.89
CA PHE A 24 5.74 4.93 10.92
C PHE A 24 5.22 5.77 12.09
N LEU A 25 5.77 5.63 13.29
CA LEU A 25 5.38 6.46 14.44
C LEU A 25 5.61 7.96 14.17
N SER A 26 6.68 8.32 13.46
CA SER A 26 6.91 9.69 13.01
C SER A 26 5.88 10.14 11.97
N LEU A 27 5.54 9.27 11.00
CA LEU A 27 4.54 9.57 9.97
C LEU A 27 3.15 9.84 10.56
N VAL A 28 2.70 9.06 11.54
CA VAL A 28 1.39 9.25 12.20
C VAL A 28 1.24 10.63 12.85
N ASN A 29 2.36 11.27 13.20
CA ASN A 29 2.40 12.61 13.78
C ASN A 29 2.62 13.73 12.77
N SER A 30 3.04 13.43 11.54
CA SER A 30 3.44 14.41 10.53
C SER A 30 2.62 14.37 9.24
N MET A 31 1.81 13.32 9.04
CA MET A 31 0.93 13.14 7.89
C MET A 31 -0.54 13.15 8.30
N GLU A 32 -1.40 13.39 7.32
CA GLU A 32 -2.84 13.19 7.46
C GLU A 32 -3.10 11.71 7.67
N ARG A 33 -3.78 11.38 8.78
CA ARG A 33 -4.04 9.99 9.18
C ARG A 33 -5.52 9.67 9.12
N GLY A 34 -5.81 8.41 8.86
CA GLY A 34 -7.16 7.87 8.85
C GLY A 34 -7.15 6.36 8.99
N VAL A 35 -8.33 5.78 9.02
CA VAL A 35 -8.50 4.33 9.09
C VAL A 35 -9.22 3.89 7.83
N VAL A 36 -8.64 2.93 7.11
CA VAL A 36 -9.34 2.29 6.00
C VAL A 36 -10.29 1.24 6.57
N GLU A 37 -11.54 1.26 6.15
CA GLU A 37 -12.54 0.30 6.61
C GLU A 37 -12.90 -0.68 5.49
N ASN A 38 -12.73 -1.97 5.78
CA ASN A 38 -13.06 -3.06 4.88
C ASN A 38 -13.49 -4.28 5.68
N HIS A 39 -14.76 -4.67 5.57
CA HIS A 39 -15.31 -5.81 6.30
C HIS A 39 -15.13 -7.11 5.52
N ALA A 40 -15.08 -8.23 6.25
CA ALA A 40 -14.90 -9.55 5.68
C ALA A 40 -15.95 -9.90 4.57
N PRO A 41 -15.55 -10.65 3.53
CA PRO A 41 -14.22 -11.25 3.34
C PRO A 41 -13.18 -10.25 2.80
N GLN A 42 -12.04 -10.14 3.48
CA GLN A 42 -10.97 -9.18 3.17
C GLN A 42 -9.91 -9.79 2.22
N LEU A 43 -10.29 -10.08 0.98
CA LEU A 43 -9.33 -10.64 0.01
C LEU A 43 -8.51 -9.54 -0.67
N GLU A 44 -7.17 -9.71 -0.74
CA GLU A 44 -6.24 -8.76 -1.39
C GLU A 44 -6.71 -8.38 -2.80
N ASN A 45 -6.99 -9.38 -3.65
CA ASN A 45 -7.37 -9.15 -5.04
C ASN A 45 -8.64 -8.29 -5.17
N THR A 46 -9.63 -8.53 -4.32
CA THR A 46 -10.93 -7.84 -4.36
C THR A 46 -10.80 -6.41 -3.86
N ALA A 47 -10.01 -6.21 -2.79
CA ALA A 47 -9.72 -4.89 -2.26
C ALA A 47 -8.97 -4.04 -3.30
N TRP A 48 -7.91 -4.59 -3.89
CA TRP A 48 -7.13 -3.91 -4.91
C TRP A 48 -7.92 -3.67 -6.20
N SER A 49 -8.74 -4.62 -6.67
CA SER A 49 -9.62 -4.39 -7.82
C SER A 49 -10.58 -3.22 -7.60
N THR A 50 -11.07 -3.04 -6.37
CA THR A 50 -11.93 -1.91 -5.99
C THR A 50 -11.15 -0.59 -6.03
N ILE A 51 -9.99 -0.53 -5.38
CA ILE A 51 -9.11 0.66 -5.35
C ILE A 51 -8.72 1.07 -6.78
N LEU A 52 -8.39 0.11 -7.62
CA LEU A 52 -7.93 0.33 -8.99
C LEU A 52 -9.06 0.58 -9.99
N MET A 53 -10.31 0.52 -9.57
CA MET A 53 -11.49 0.68 -10.43
C MET A 53 -11.46 -0.28 -11.63
N VAL A 54 -11.15 -1.55 -11.35
CA VAL A 54 -11.03 -2.62 -12.36
C VAL A 54 -12.43 -3.09 -12.75
N SER A 55 -12.68 -3.17 -14.06
CA SER A 55 -13.93 -3.65 -14.63
C SER A 55 -13.73 -5.05 -15.20
N GLY A 56 -14.00 -6.09 -14.41
CA GLY A 56 -13.85 -7.49 -14.80
C GLY A 56 -12.51 -8.12 -14.36
N PRO A 57 -12.12 -9.27 -14.92
CA PRO A 57 -10.98 -10.04 -14.41
C PRO A 57 -9.61 -9.57 -14.92
N ASP A 58 -9.56 -8.66 -15.90
CA ASP A 58 -8.30 -8.19 -16.50
C ASP A 58 -7.76 -6.96 -15.75
N PRO A 59 -6.57 -7.04 -15.12
CA PRO A 59 -5.85 -5.90 -14.54
C PRO A 59 -5.76 -4.67 -15.45
N SER A 60 -5.58 -4.89 -16.75
CA SER A 60 -5.41 -3.82 -17.74
C SER A 60 -6.69 -2.99 -17.92
N SER A 61 -7.82 -3.47 -17.41
CA SER A 61 -9.08 -2.74 -17.43
C SER A 61 -9.11 -1.56 -16.46
N SER A 62 -8.21 -1.50 -15.46
CA SER A 62 -8.15 -0.45 -14.43
C SER A 62 -8.32 0.96 -14.98
N ALA A 63 -9.41 1.63 -14.56
CA ALA A 63 -9.63 3.03 -14.92
C ALA A 63 -8.58 3.93 -14.27
N LEU A 64 -8.23 3.66 -13.00
CA LEU A 64 -7.26 4.46 -12.26
C LEU A 64 -5.88 4.47 -12.95
N MET A 65 -5.37 3.31 -13.37
CA MET A 65 -4.08 3.22 -14.07
C MET A 65 -4.11 3.94 -15.43
N LYS A 66 -5.22 3.88 -16.15
CA LYS A 66 -5.37 4.58 -17.45
C LYS A 66 -5.38 6.09 -17.29
N LEU A 67 -6.13 6.60 -16.30
CA LEU A 67 -6.27 8.03 -16.05
C LEU A 67 -4.95 8.64 -15.54
N THR A 68 -4.29 7.96 -14.61
CA THR A 68 -3.03 8.43 -13.99
C THR A 68 -1.79 8.12 -14.81
N LYS A 69 -1.88 7.20 -15.78
CA LYS A 69 -0.75 6.59 -16.50
C LYS A 69 0.31 6.01 -15.57
N ALA A 70 -0.10 5.60 -14.37
CA ALA A 70 0.79 5.13 -13.32
C ALA A 70 1.50 3.83 -13.71
N ILE A 71 2.71 3.67 -13.19
CA ILE A 71 3.45 2.41 -13.25
C ILE A 71 3.00 1.53 -12.08
N ALA A 72 2.54 0.32 -12.39
CA ALA A 72 2.24 -0.69 -11.39
C ALA A 72 3.49 -1.44 -10.93
N VAL A 73 3.63 -1.69 -9.63
CA VAL A 73 4.73 -2.45 -9.01
C VAL A 73 4.14 -3.43 -8.00
N ASN A 74 4.24 -4.75 -8.24
CA ASN A 74 3.87 -5.77 -7.26
C ASN A 74 2.41 -5.69 -6.75
N VAL A 75 1.45 -5.41 -7.63
CA VAL A 75 0.03 -5.20 -7.25
C VAL A 75 -0.70 -6.56 -7.18
N PRO A 76 -1.31 -6.97 -6.05
CA PRO A 76 -1.81 -8.33 -5.83
C PRO A 76 -3.25 -8.56 -6.34
N ILE A 77 -3.50 -8.22 -7.61
CA ILE A 77 -4.76 -8.50 -8.30
C ILE A 77 -4.73 -9.80 -9.12
N THR A 78 -3.53 -10.36 -9.32
CA THR A 78 -3.26 -11.65 -9.98
C THR A 78 -2.14 -12.38 -9.22
N ASP A 79 -1.97 -13.67 -9.50
CA ASP A 79 -0.80 -14.45 -9.08
C ASP A 79 -0.10 -15.03 -10.33
N PRO A 80 1.14 -14.61 -10.66
CA PRO A 80 1.94 -13.57 -10.00
C PRO A 80 1.29 -12.19 -9.96
N THR A 81 1.71 -11.37 -8.99
CA THR A 81 1.34 -9.96 -8.84
C THR A 81 1.55 -9.15 -10.13
N TYR A 82 0.74 -8.12 -10.35
CA TYR A 82 0.76 -7.29 -11.56
C TYR A 82 1.75 -6.11 -11.42
N GLY A 83 2.60 -5.90 -12.43
CA GLY A 83 3.48 -4.74 -12.49
C GLY A 83 4.88 -5.04 -13.03
N ILE A 84 5.75 -4.04 -13.00
CA ILE A 84 7.14 -4.15 -13.50
C ILE A 84 8.05 -4.99 -12.60
N TYR A 85 7.69 -5.12 -11.32
CA TYR A 85 8.22 -6.11 -10.40
C TYR A 85 7.04 -6.99 -9.99
N SER A 86 7.25 -8.30 -10.00
CA SER A 86 6.20 -9.30 -9.85
C SER A 86 6.73 -10.51 -9.08
N ILE A 87 6.01 -10.90 -8.04
CA ILE A 87 6.24 -12.10 -7.24
C ILE A 87 4.99 -12.97 -7.20
N HIS A 88 5.17 -14.23 -6.81
CA HIS A 88 4.07 -15.12 -6.45
C HIS A 88 3.53 -14.80 -5.05
N LEU A 89 2.22 -14.95 -4.86
CA LEU A 89 1.54 -14.73 -3.56
C LEU A 89 1.71 -15.91 -2.59
N ASN A 90 2.91 -16.49 -2.56
CA ASN A 90 3.30 -17.56 -1.64
C ASN A 90 4.62 -17.19 -0.94
N GLU A 91 5.17 -18.04 -0.10
CA GLU A 91 6.37 -17.74 0.69
C GLU A 91 7.71 -17.85 -0.09
N SER A 92 7.69 -17.94 -1.43
CA SER A 92 8.91 -18.08 -2.26
C SER A 92 9.81 -16.84 -2.23
N THR A 93 9.23 -15.65 -2.01
CA THR A 93 9.97 -14.39 -1.89
C THR A 93 9.99 -13.94 -0.45
N THR A 94 11.19 -13.69 0.09
CA THR A 94 11.33 -13.25 1.49
C THR A 94 10.76 -11.85 1.69
N PRO A 95 10.34 -11.47 2.92
CA PRO A 95 9.92 -10.10 3.21
C PRO A 95 10.99 -9.05 2.87
N GLU A 96 12.26 -9.36 3.15
CA GLU A 96 13.38 -8.46 2.86
C GLU A 96 13.56 -8.25 1.35
N ASP A 97 13.53 -9.32 0.55
CA ASP A 97 13.67 -9.24 -0.91
C ASP A 97 12.51 -8.45 -1.53
N GLU A 98 11.26 -8.74 -1.13
CA GLU A 98 10.08 -8.01 -1.62
C GLU A 98 10.19 -6.52 -1.30
N VAL A 99 10.37 -6.16 -0.02
CA VAL A 99 10.43 -4.76 0.40
C VAL A 99 11.57 -4.04 -0.31
N ASN A 100 12.74 -4.68 -0.43
CA ASN A 100 13.87 -4.04 -1.09
C ASN A 100 13.59 -3.77 -2.57
N GLN A 101 13.07 -4.75 -3.29
CA GLN A 101 12.82 -4.65 -4.72
C GLN A 101 11.64 -3.72 -5.04
N VAL A 102 10.56 -3.77 -4.26
CA VAL A 102 9.43 -2.85 -4.40
C VAL A 102 9.88 -1.41 -4.17
N ILE A 103 10.56 -1.12 -3.05
CA ILE A 103 11.01 0.25 -2.74
C ILE A 103 11.97 0.77 -3.81
N ASN A 104 12.89 -0.06 -4.30
CA ASN A 104 13.80 0.34 -5.38
C ASN A 104 13.04 0.63 -6.69
N ALA A 105 12.08 -0.23 -7.06
CA ALA A 105 11.24 -0.04 -8.24
C ALA A 105 10.39 1.23 -8.13
N VAL A 106 9.80 1.51 -6.97
CA VAL A 106 9.03 2.73 -6.68
C VAL A 106 9.91 3.98 -6.83
N ILE A 107 11.08 4.00 -6.19
CA ILE A 107 12.01 5.16 -6.28
C ILE A 107 12.41 5.44 -7.73
N ASN A 108 12.69 4.40 -8.51
CA ASN A 108 13.10 4.57 -9.91
C ASN A 108 11.93 5.02 -10.80
N ALA A 109 10.78 4.36 -10.69
CA ALA A 109 9.60 4.63 -11.52
C ALA A 109 9.00 6.02 -11.25
N SER A 110 8.96 6.43 -9.99
CA SER A 110 8.40 7.72 -9.57
C SER A 110 9.21 8.94 -10.02
N ARG A 111 10.38 8.76 -10.63
CA ARG A 111 11.10 9.86 -11.28
C ARG A 111 10.41 10.35 -12.55
N GLU A 112 9.65 9.47 -13.22
CA GLU A 112 9.09 9.74 -14.54
C GLU A 112 7.56 9.76 -14.53
N ARG A 113 6.92 8.88 -13.76
CA ARG A 113 5.46 8.69 -13.77
C ARG A 113 4.92 8.40 -12.38
N PRO A 114 3.63 8.67 -12.10
CA PRO A 114 2.99 8.22 -10.87
C PRO A 114 3.17 6.72 -10.67
N VAL A 115 3.18 6.26 -9.43
CA VAL A 115 3.41 4.84 -9.11
C VAL A 115 2.27 4.31 -8.24
N ILE A 116 1.81 3.11 -8.57
CA ILE A 116 0.92 2.31 -7.72
C ILE A 116 1.67 1.03 -7.35
N ALA A 117 1.86 0.78 -6.06
CA ALA A 117 2.67 -0.34 -5.59
C ALA A 117 2.06 -1.05 -4.39
N SER A 118 2.34 -2.35 -4.22
CA SER A 118 2.04 -3.07 -2.98
C SER A 118 3.26 -3.73 -2.34
N ILE A 119 3.21 -3.89 -1.02
CA ILE A 119 4.01 -4.82 -0.23
C ILE A 119 3.02 -5.79 0.44
N THR A 120 3.16 -7.07 0.12
CA THR A 120 2.26 -8.17 0.55
C THR A 120 2.87 -9.03 1.67
N ALA A 121 4.06 -8.66 2.17
CA ALA A 121 4.82 -9.48 3.11
C ALA A 121 4.07 -9.79 4.41
N ILE A 122 3.28 -8.85 4.92
CA ILE A 122 2.48 -9.10 6.14
C ILE A 122 1.41 -10.15 5.83
N GLU A 123 0.64 -9.97 4.76
CA GLU A 123 -0.37 -10.94 4.32
C GLU A 123 0.22 -12.34 4.16
N ARG A 124 1.26 -12.48 3.33
CA ARG A 124 1.79 -13.79 2.94
C ARG A 124 2.35 -14.59 4.12
N PHE A 125 2.85 -13.92 5.17
CA PHE A 125 3.56 -14.57 6.26
C PHE A 125 2.79 -14.62 7.58
N LEU A 126 2.08 -13.56 7.98
CA LEU A 126 1.56 -13.46 9.35
C LEU A 126 0.33 -14.34 9.63
N HIS A 127 -0.39 -14.78 8.60
CA HIS A 127 -1.39 -15.85 8.74
C HIS A 127 -0.79 -17.13 9.34
N LYS A 128 0.46 -17.48 8.99
CA LYS A 128 1.08 -18.78 9.38
C LYS A 128 2.24 -18.63 10.36
N LYS A 129 2.87 -17.45 10.40
CA LYS A 129 4.10 -17.18 11.17
C LYS A 129 3.96 -15.88 11.97
N PRO A 130 3.01 -15.80 12.93
CA PRO A 130 2.79 -14.59 13.73
C PRO A 130 4.04 -14.16 14.52
N SER A 131 4.94 -15.08 14.85
CA SER A 131 6.22 -14.77 15.52
C SER A 131 7.15 -13.89 14.68
N MET A 132 6.95 -13.80 13.36
CA MET A 132 7.75 -12.94 12.47
C MET A 132 7.25 -11.49 12.42
N LYS A 133 6.16 -11.16 13.13
CA LYS A 133 5.50 -9.85 13.07
C LYS A 133 6.49 -8.69 13.15
N CYS A 134 7.25 -8.59 14.23
CA CYS A 134 8.12 -7.43 14.43
C CYS A 134 9.34 -7.40 13.50
N ASP A 135 9.83 -8.56 13.04
CA ASP A 135 10.87 -8.59 12.02
C ASP A 135 10.36 -8.02 10.69
N ILE A 136 9.16 -8.43 10.26
CA ILE A 136 8.53 -7.93 9.02
C ILE A 136 8.23 -6.44 9.13
N TYR A 137 7.64 -5.99 10.26
CA TYR A 137 7.37 -4.57 10.49
C TYR A 137 8.65 -3.73 10.47
N SER A 138 9.75 -4.22 11.06
CA SER A 138 11.05 -3.54 11.04
C SER A 138 11.64 -3.43 9.62
N ILE A 139 11.54 -4.49 8.82
CA ILE A 139 11.96 -4.49 7.41
C ILE A 139 11.16 -3.44 6.62
N ILE A 140 9.83 -3.43 6.78
CA ILE A 140 8.94 -2.47 6.11
C ILE A 140 9.26 -1.04 6.57
N ASP A 141 9.42 -0.80 7.87
CA ASP A 141 9.77 0.53 8.41
C ASP A 141 11.10 1.05 7.83
N GLY A 142 12.12 0.18 7.75
CA GLY A 142 13.39 0.50 7.10
C GLY A 142 13.24 0.81 5.61
N GLY A 143 12.38 0.08 4.90
CA GLY A 143 12.03 0.34 3.50
C GLY A 143 11.35 1.70 3.31
N ILE A 144 10.37 2.02 4.16
CA ILE A 144 9.69 3.32 4.16
C ILE A 144 10.67 4.44 4.48
N ARG A 145 11.53 4.28 5.48
CA ARG A 145 12.58 5.26 5.79
C ARG A 145 13.45 5.56 4.58
N ARG A 146 13.84 4.52 3.84
CA ARG A 146 14.64 4.67 2.61
C ARG A 146 13.87 5.43 1.52
N LEU A 147 12.58 5.11 1.33
CA LEU A 147 11.71 5.82 0.39
C LEU A 147 11.61 7.31 0.74
N LEU A 148 11.33 7.63 2.01
CA LEU A 148 11.17 9.01 2.48
C LEU A 148 12.47 9.82 2.44
N SER A 149 13.62 9.16 2.55
CA SER A 149 14.93 9.81 2.50
C SER A 149 15.39 10.15 1.07
N SER A 150 14.60 9.81 0.04
CA SER A 150 14.89 10.20 -1.34
C SER A 150 14.68 11.71 -1.54
N SER A 151 15.65 12.39 -2.16
CA SER A 151 15.78 13.86 -2.21
C SER A 151 14.64 14.62 -2.90
N ASP A 152 13.69 13.91 -3.51
CA ASP A 152 12.68 14.47 -4.40
C ASP A 152 11.29 13.88 -4.13
N LEU A 153 11.03 13.36 -2.92
CA LEU A 153 9.74 12.73 -2.61
C LEU A 153 8.61 13.75 -2.83
N GLY A 154 7.70 13.43 -3.75
CA GLY A 154 6.49 14.19 -4.02
C GLY A 154 5.37 13.81 -3.06
N HIS A 155 4.14 13.81 -3.57
CA HIS A 155 3.00 13.37 -2.78
C HIS A 155 2.95 11.84 -2.63
N ILE A 156 2.51 11.35 -1.46
CA ILE A 156 2.40 9.92 -1.19
C ILE A 156 1.13 9.62 -0.39
N ILE A 157 0.50 8.50 -0.73
CA ILE A 157 -0.50 7.80 0.09
C ILE A 157 0.11 6.46 0.48
N ILE A 158 0.20 6.18 1.78
CA ILE A 158 0.47 4.85 2.32
C ILE A 158 -0.82 4.34 2.91
N PHE A 159 -1.27 3.16 2.50
CA PHE A 159 -2.49 2.57 3.02
C PHE A 159 -2.36 1.08 3.26
N SER A 160 -3.31 0.53 4.01
CA SER A 160 -3.60 -0.90 4.01
C SER A 160 -5.10 -1.09 3.85
N PRO A 161 -5.55 -1.97 2.93
CA PRO A 161 -6.97 -2.21 2.70
C PRO A 161 -7.69 -2.83 3.91
N PHE A 162 -6.95 -3.45 4.82
CA PHE A 162 -7.44 -4.11 6.03
C PHE A 162 -6.32 -4.17 7.09
N GLY A 163 -6.63 -4.50 8.33
CA GLY A 163 -5.64 -4.63 9.39
C GLY A 163 -4.93 -5.99 9.38
N GLU A 164 -4.21 -6.31 10.46
CA GLU A 164 -3.44 -7.55 10.55
C GLU A 164 -4.33 -8.81 10.44
N PRO A 165 -3.76 -9.93 9.95
CA PRO A 165 -4.40 -11.25 10.03
C PRO A 165 -4.88 -11.62 11.44
N GLN A 166 -6.11 -12.13 11.56
CA GLN A 166 -6.68 -12.59 12.83
C GLN A 166 -6.59 -14.11 13.02
N SER A 167 -6.47 -14.87 11.94
CA SER A 167 -6.33 -16.33 11.97
C SER A 167 -5.48 -16.86 10.81
N GLU A 168 -5.33 -18.18 10.68
CA GLU A 168 -4.66 -18.79 9.53
C GLU A 168 -5.49 -18.73 8.23
N LYS A 169 -6.74 -18.28 8.30
CA LYS A 169 -7.67 -18.24 7.18
C LYS A 169 -7.45 -16.99 6.34
N GLU A 170 -7.29 -17.16 5.03
CA GLU A 170 -7.26 -16.04 4.07
C GLU A 170 -8.55 -15.20 4.14
N GLY A 171 -8.37 -13.88 4.09
CA GLY A 171 -9.46 -12.91 4.17
C GLY A 171 -10.10 -12.76 5.55
N ASP A 172 -9.41 -13.21 6.61
CA ASP A 172 -9.77 -13.00 8.00
C ASP A 172 -8.78 -12.04 8.68
N HIS A 173 -9.12 -10.75 8.63
CA HIS A 173 -8.30 -9.63 9.08
C HIS A 173 -9.08 -8.74 10.04
N TYR A 174 -8.38 -7.87 10.76
CA TYR A 174 -9.06 -6.75 11.41
C TYR A 174 -9.71 -5.86 10.34
N ASP A 175 -10.95 -5.41 10.58
CA ASP A 175 -11.73 -4.58 9.65
C ASP A 175 -11.08 -3.23 9.30
N TYR A 176 -10.07 -2.83 10.07
CA TYR A 176 -9.50 -1.49 10.07
C TYR A 176 -8.01 -1.51 9.71
N GLY A 177 -7.69 -1.01 8.52
CA GLY A 177 -6.34 -0.80 8.03
C GLY A 177 -5.82 0.63 8.28
N VAL A 178 -4.64 0.90 7.75
CA VAL A 178 -3.94 2.20 7.90
C VAL A 178 -4.23 3.11 6.71
N TYR A 179 -4.36 4.42 6.95
CA TYR A 179 -4.28 5.44 5.91
C TYR A 179 -3.37 6.58 6.37
N LEU A 180 -2.35 6.91 5.58
CA LEU A 180 -1.42 8.01 5.79
C LEU A 180 -1.23 8.76 4.46
N SER A 181 -1.31 10.08 4.47
CA SER A 181 -1.10 10.88 3.25
C SER A 181 -0.40 12.19 3.52
N THR A 182 0.38 12.65 2.54
CA THR A 182 0.92 14.02 2.54
C THR A 182 -0.08 15.07 2.09
N MET A 183 -1.27 14.66 1.65
CA MET A 183 -2.34 15.57 1.22
C MET A 183 -3.56 15.46 2.13
N PRO A 184 -4.22 16.60 2.44
CA PRO A 184 -5.47 16.59 3.17
C PRO A 184 -6.56 15.89 2.36
N ARG A 185 -7.36 15.08 3.06
CA ARG A 185 -8.56 14.48 2.49
C ARG A 185 -9.82 15.24 2.92
N PRO A 186 -10.85 15.28 2.08
CA PRO A 186 -12.20 15.65 2.53
C PRO A 186 -12.65 14.73 3.68
N ARG A 187 -13.43 15.26 4.63
CA ARG A 187 -14.04 14.50 5.74
C ARG A 187 -13.07 13.70 6.61
N HIS A 188 -12.02 14.36 7.11
CA HIS A 188 -10.98 13.75 7.96
C HIS A 188 -11.46 12.98 9.21
N HIS A 189 -12.72 13.13 9.63
CA HIS A 189 -13.31 12.38 10.74
C HIS A 189 -13.89 11.01 10.35
N ASP A 190 -14.19 10.79 9.07
CA ASP A 190 -14.83 9.56 8.60
C ASP A 190 -13.79 8.48 8.29
N THR A 191 -14.17 7.21 8.31
CA THR A 191 -13.31 6.12 7.77
C THR A 191 -13.10 6.31 6.27
N VAL A 192 -11.99 5.80 5.75
CA VAL A 192 -11.66 5.84 4.31
C VAL A 192 -12.13 4.53 3.67
N LYS A 193 -12.91 4.61 2.60
CA LYS A 193 -13.37 3.45 1.84
C LYS A 193 -12.37 3.08 0.74
N LEU A 194 -12.39 1.82 0.30
CA LEU A 194 -11.46 1.31 -0.71
C LEU A 194 -11.52 2.08 -2.04
N ASP A 195 -12.72 2.40 -2.52
CA ASP A 195 -12.94 3.17 -3.75
C ASP A 195 -12.52 4.65 -3.60
N GLU A 196 -12.60 5.20 -2.40
CA GLU A 196 -12.09 6.55 -2.09
C GLU A 196 -10.57 6.63 -2.22
N ILE A 197 -9.82 5.58 -1.86
CA ILE A 197 -8.35 5.57 -1.97
C ILE A 197 -7.90 5.83 -3.41
N GLY A 198 -8.51 5.14 -4.37
CA GLY A 198 -8.20 5.33 -5.79
C GLY A 198 -8.54 6.74 -6.27
N SER A 199 -9.68 7.28 -5.83
CA SER A 199 -10.11 8.64 -6.17
C SER A 199 -9.16 9.70 -5.58
N LEU A 200 -8.74 9.55 -4.33
CA LEU A 200 -7.79 10.43 -3.67
C LEU A 200 -6.41 10.41 -4.36
N PHE A 201 -5.97 9.26 -4.85
CA PHE A 201 -4.74 9.18 -5.63
C PHE A 201 -4.87 9.87 -7.00
N LEU A 202 -6.01 9.73 -7.68
CA LEU A 202 -6.26 10.45 -8.93
C LEU A 202 -6.19 11.96 -8.71
N ASP A 203 -6.88 12.48 -7.70
CA ASP A 203 -6.86 13.90 -7.35
C ASP A 203 -5.44 14.40 -7.05
N MET A 204 -4.65 13.58 -6.34
CA MET A 204 -3.23 13.86 -6.05
C MET A 204 -2.39 13.95 -7.33
N VAL A 205 -2.62 13.07 -8.32
CA VAL A 205 -1.94 13.11 -9.62
C VAL A 205 -2.35 14.34 -10.42
N GLU A 206 -3.63 14.68 -10.46
CA GLU A 206 -4.13 15.87 -11.16
C GLU A 206 -3.55 17.16 -10.58
N GLN A 207 -3.49 17.27 -9.25
CA GLN A 207 -2.88 18.42 -8.58
C GLN A 207 -1.39 18.52 -8.87
N ALA A 208 -0.65 17.40 -8.79
CA ALA A 208 0.79 17.40 -9.12
C ALA A 208 1.07 17.87 -10.56
N ASN A 209 0.21 17.52 -11.51
CA ASN A 209 0.33 17.96 -12.91
C ASN A 209 -0.06 19.43 -13.12
N ALA A 210 -0.95 19.98 -12.29
CA ALA A 210 -1.39 21.38 -12.39
C ALA A 210 -0.30 22.39 -11.96
N TYR A 211 0.69 21.94 -11.18
CA TYR A 211 1.80 22.76 -10.68
C TYR A 211 3.13 22.54 -11.45
N GLN A 212 3.12 21.77 -12.54
CA GLN A 212 4.25 21.59 -13.48
C GLN A 212 4.15 22.57 -14.65
#